data_AF-A0A3M1AS76-F1
#
_entry.id   AF-A0A3M1AS76-F1
#
_cell.length_a   1.000
_cell.length_b   1.000
_cell.length_c   1.000
_cell.angle_alpha   90.00
_cell.angle_beta   90.00
_cell.angle_gamma   90.00
#
_symmetry.space_group_name_H-M   'P 1'
#
loop_
_entity.id
_entity.type
_entity.pdbx_description
1 polymer ?
#
loop_
_entity_poly.entity_id
_entity_poly.type
_entity_poly.pdbx_seq_one_letter_code
_entity_poly.pdbx_strand_id
1 'polypeptide(L)'
;MKPWKIIPVLLGVLFALTLLMGQTTCAPDTDGDGVPDAQDNCPEVENPFQTDGDGDRVGDECDNCPSEPNLDQANSDTDDLGDACDNCPQDENPEQADCDEDGTGDACDDDNATCGYSADFTQGVPSTLESSQCIAWKAYRASLTKPSYSSVTIRGTFDTTGVTCTGSAADTLCKALKNGQAVSVNCNGRNWRTGNCAVTGESIELSAAGSICQCPSPNYIVRPCIGNANWGGANTATCGAPSQTIEVICQ
;
A
#
# COMPACT_ATOMS: atom_id res chain seq x y z
N MET A 1 -54.53 -79.11 -53.38
CA MET A 1 -55.43 -78.70 -54.48
C MET A 1 -56.11 -77.39 -54.08
N LYS A 2 -55.88 -76.32 -54.86
CA LYS A 2 -56.57 -75.00 -54.94
C LYS A 2 -56.65 -74.10 -53.68
N PRO A 3 -56.68 -72.75 -53.83
CA PRO A 3 -56.01 -71.94 -54.84
C PRO A 3 -55.43 -70.60 -54.30
N TRP A 4 -54.80 -69.90 -55.25
CA TRP A 4 -54.14 -68.60 -55.26
C TRP A 4 -54.99 -67.33 -55.02
N LYS A 5 -54.25 -66.26 -54.65
CA LYS A 5 -54.36 -64.81 -54.99
C LYS A 5 -55.50 -64.02 -54.29
N ILE A 6 -55.27 -62.80 -53.78
CA ILE A 6 -55.11 -61.52 -54.53
C ILE A 6 -54.28 -60.48 -53.71
N ILE A 7 -53.44 -59.69 -54.40
CA ILE A 7 -52.80 -58.39 -54.03
C ILE A 7 -53.52 -57.34 -54.92
N PRO A 8 -53.95 -56.10 -54.50
CA PRO A 8 -53.04 -54.95 -54.26
C PRO A 8 -53.47 -53.73 -53.37
N VAL A 9 -52.44 -53.04 -52.87
CA VAL A 9 -52.13 -51.58 -52.79
C VAL A 9 -53.22 -50.53 -52.46
N LEU A 10 -52.99 -49.76 -51.38
CA LEU A 10 -53.26 -48.31 -51.24
C LEU A 10 -52.49 -47.79 -50.00
N LEU A 11 -51.31 -47.20 -50.16
CA LEU A 11 -51.03 -45.75 -50.21
C LEU A 11 -51.54 -44.96 -48.98
N GLY A 12 -50.62 -44.58 -48.07
CA GLY A 12 -50.94 -43.75 -46.91
C GLY A 12 -49.70 -43.45 -46.06
N VAL A 13 -48.87 -42.53 -46.55
CA VAL A 13 -47.80 -41.87 -45.79
C VAL A 13 -48.43 -41.05 -44.66
N LEU A 14 -48.05 -41.28 -43.38
CA LEU A 14 -47.85 -40.18 -42.42
C LEU A 14 -47.21 -40.66 -41.11
N PHE A 15 -46.03 -40.10 -40.86
CA PHE A 15 -45.43 -39.82 -39.55
C PHE A 15 -45.06 -41.03 -38.68
N ALA A 16 -43.86 -41.55 -38.94
CA ALA A 16 -42.93 -41.79 -37.84
C ALA A 16 -42.71 -40.46 -37.14
N LEU A 17 -43.51 -40.16 -36.11
CA LEU A 17 -43.15 -39.15 -35.12
C LEU A 17 -42.00 -39.78 -34.32
N THR A 18 -40.80 -39.72 -34.87
CA THR A 18 -39.59 -39.68 -34.06
C THR A 18 -39.80 -38.53 -33.10
N LEU A 19 -40.21 -38.86 -31.88
CA LEU A 19 -40.17 -37.96 -30.76
C LEU A 19 -38.69 -37.69 -30.52
N LEU A 20 -38.16 -36.73 -31.28
CA LEU A 20 -36.96 -36.00 -30.93
C LEU A 20 -37.35 -35.18 -29.69
N MET A 21 -37.55 -35.84 -28.55
CA MET A 21 -37.30 -35.18 -27.28
C MET A 21 -35.80 -34.95 -27.30
N GLY A 22 -35.39 -33.82 -27.89
CA GLY A 22 -34.11 -33.24 -27.56
C GLY A 22 -34.10 -33.18 -26.04
N GLN A 23 -33.24 -33.98 -25.42
CA GLN A 23 -32.95 -33.83 -24.01
C GLN A 23 -32.45 -32.40 -23.85
N THR A 24 -33.32 -31.50 -23.39
CA THR A 24 -32.88 -30.24 -22.80
C THR A 24 -32.21 -30.65 -21.49
N THR A 25 -30.95 -31.07 -21.57
CA THR A 25 -30.10 -31.15 -20.38
C THR A 25 -30.05 -29.74 -19.82
N CYS A 26 -30.30 -29.59 -18.53
CA CYS A 26 -29.92 -28.35 -17.85
C CYS A 26 -28.45 -28.11 -18.19
N ALA A 27 -28.13 -26.91 -18.70
CA ALA A 27 -26.73 -26.56 -18.86
C ALA A 27 -26.06 -26.65 -17.48
N PRO A 28 -24.80 -27.09 -17.40
CA PRO A 28 -24.09 -27.11 -16.13
C PRO A 28 -23.99 -25.67 -15.59
N ASP A 29 -24.07 -25.60 -14.27
CA ASP A 29 -24.10 -24.41 -13.43
C ASP A 29 -23.38 -24.89 -12.15
N THR A 30 -22.09 -24.60 -12.09
CA THR A 30 -21.13 -25.23 -11.18
C THR A 30 -21.23 -24.66 -9.78
N ASP A 31 -21.48 -23.36 -9.66
CA ASP A 31 -21.61 -22.65 -8.40
C ASP A 31 -23.08 -22.52 -7.92
N GLY A 32 -24.06 -22.73 -8.81
CA GLY A 32 -25.48 -22.78 -8.46
C GLY A 32 -26.14 -21.41 -8.38
N ASP A 33 -25.57 -20.40 -9.03
CA ASP A 33 -25.99 -19.01 -8.95
C ASP A 33 -27.19 -18.69 -9.90
N GLY A 34 -27.49 -19.63 -10.81
CA GLY A 34 -28.58 -19.55 -11.76
C GLY A 34 -28.17 -19.16 -13.18
N VAL A 35 -26.88 -18.94 -13.44
CA VAL A 35 -26.29 -18.67 -14.75
C VAL A 35 -25.48 -19.90 -15.21
N PRO A 36 -25.71 -20.43 -16.42
CA PRO A 36 -24.94 -21.58 -16.89
C PRO A 36 -23.46 -21.25 -17.10
N ASP A 37 -22.54 -22.19 -16.80
CA ASP A 37 -21.06 -22.03 -16.89
C ASP A 37 -20.57 -21.38 -18.21
N ALA A 38 -21.28 -21.58 -19.32
CA ALA A 38 -20.92 -21.05 -20.63
C ALA A 38 -21.28 -19.57 -20.85
N GLN A 39 -22.09 -19.00 -19.97
CA GLN A 39 -22.55 -17.60 -19.94
C GLN A 39 -22.12 -16.88 -18.67
N ASP A 40 -21.53 -17.62 -17.74
CA ASP A 40 -21.09 -17.14 -16.45
C ASP A 40 -19.68 -16.53 -16.56
N ASN A 41 -19.52 -15.31 -16.05
CA ASN A 41 -18.22 -14.63 -15.96
C ASN A 41 -17.44 -14.99 -14.68
N CYS A 42 -18.03 -15.77 -13.77
CA CYS A 42 -17.39 -16.40 -12.62
C CYS A 42 -17.86 -17.86 -12.40
N PRO A 43 -17.56 -18.82 -13.29
CA PRO A 43 -18.11 -20.20 -13.24
C PRO A 43 -17.87 -21.01 -11.96
N GLU A 44 -17.06 -20.53 -11.02
CA GLU A 44 -16.76 -21.20 -9.74
C GLU A 44 -17.18 -20.35 -8.51
N VAL A 45 -17.71 -19.15 -8.69
CA VAL A 45 -18.02 -18.19 -7.62
C VAL A 45 -19.37 -17.54 -7.87
N GLU A 46 -20.35 -17.84 -7.01
CA GLU A 46 -21.73 -17.38 -7.18
C GLU A 46 -21.82 -15.87 -7.41
N ASN A 47 -22.26 -15.45 -8.60
CA ASN A 47 -22.49 -14.04 -8.91
C ASN A 47 -23.72 -13.80 -9.81
N PRO A 48 -24.96 -14.00 -9.30
CA PRO A 48 -26.18 -14.04 -10.12
C PRO A 48 -26.50 -12.76 -10.93
N PHE A 49 -25.80 -11.66 -10.63
CA PHE A 49 -25.94 -10.38 -11.32
C PHE A 49 -24.95 -10.21 -12.49
N GLN A 50 -23.96 -11.09 -12.62
CA GLN A 50 -22.87 -11.06 -13.60
C GLN A 50 -22.27 -9.64 -13.76
N THR A 51 -21.98 -8.99 -12.64
CA THR A 51 -21.34 -7.66 -12.68
C THR A 51 -19.93 -7.82 -13.25
N ASP A 52 -19.54 -6.89 -14.11
CA ASP A 52 -18.24 -6.82 -14.78
C ASP A 52 -17.94 -5.32 -14.95
N GLY A 53 -17.32 -4.76 -13.91
CA GLY A 53 -17.16 -3.33 -13.72
C GLY A 53 -16.18 -2.70 -14.71
N ASP A 54 -15.15 -3.45 -15.09
CA ASP A 54 -14.06 -2.98 -15.93
C ASP A 54 -14.16 -3.47 -17.40
N GLY A 55 -15.00 -4.46 -17.67
CA GLY A 55 -15.31 -4.98 -18.99
C GLY A 55 -14.30 -6.00 -19.52
N ASP A 56 -13.55 -6.68 -18.66
CA ASP A 56 -12.51 -7.63 -19.02
C ASP A 56 -13.04 -9.06 -19.28
N ARG A 57 -14.31 -9.31 -18.89
CA ARG A 57 -15.09 -10.57 -18.98
C ARG A 57 -14.90 -11.54 -17.80
N VAL A 58 -14.22 -11.14 -16.76
CA VAL A 58 -14.22 -11.77 -15.44
C VAL A 58 -15.23 -11.01 -14.59
N GLY A 59 -16.01 -11.71 -13.76
CA GLY A 59 -16.99 -11.02 -12.91
C GLY A 59 -16.36 -10.43 -11.66
N ASP A 60 -16.88 -9.30 -11.19
CA ASP A 60 -16.36 -8.56 -10.02
C ASP A 60 -16.15 -9.47 -8.78
N GLU A 61 -16.96 -10.51 -8.62
CA GLU A 61 -16.89 -11.46 -7.50
C GLU A 61 -15.72 -12.44 -7.56
N CYS A 62 -15.14 -12.68 -8.75
CA CYS A 62 -13.99 -13.56 -8.95
C CYS A 62 -12.80 -12.87 -9.64
N ASP A 63 -12.88 -11.56 -9.81
CA ASP A 63 -11.85 -10.71 -10.41
C ASP A 63 -10.87 -10.20 -9.34
N ASN A 64 -9.57 -10.43 -9.55
CA ASN A 64 -8.50 -9.93 -8.68
C ASN A 64 -8.10 -8.47 -8.96
N CYS A 65 -8.67 -7.84 -9.99
CA CYS A 65 -8.60 -6.41 -10.27
C CYS A 65 -9.94 -5.81 -10.78
N PRO A 66 -11.02 -5.76 -9.98
CA PRO A 66 -12.38 -5.36 -10.42
C PRO A 66 -12.55 -3.96 -11.03
N SER A 67 -11.48 -3.17 -11.10
CA SER A 67 -11.46 -1.83 -11.67
C SER A 67 -10.44 -1.64 -12.80
N GLU A 68 -9.62 -2.65 -13.12
CA GLU A 68 -8.54 -2.57 -14.10
C GLU A 68 -8.48 -3.83 -14.98
N PRO A 69 -8.82 -3.74 -16.28
CA PRO A 69 -9.04 -4.92 -17.11
C PRO A 69 -7.85 -5.90 -17.21
N ASN A 70 -8.05 -7.13 -16.76
CA ASN A 70 -7.01 -8.17 -16.73
C ASN A 70 -7.57 -9.60 -16.90
N LEU A 71 -8.05 -9.92 -18.11
CA LEU A 71 -8.66 -11.22 -18.44
C LEU A 71 -7.80 -12.46 -18.10
N ASP A 72 -6.48 -12.34 -18.01
CA ASP A 72 -5.61 -13.46 -17.64
C ASP A 72 -5.52 -13.69 -16.11
N GLN A 73 -6.03 -12.76 -15.31
CA GLN A 73 -6.07 -12.79 -13.85
C GLN A 73 -4.70 -13.13 -13.25
N ALA A 74 -3.64 -12.64 -13.88
CA ALA A 74 -2.28 -12.86 -13.42
C ALA A 74 -2.08 -12.27 -12.01
N ASN A 75 -1.40 -13.03 -11.16
CA ASN A 75 -1.00 -12.62 -9.81
C ASN A 75 0.31 -13.34 -9.50
N SER A 76 1.37 -12.56 -9.34
CA SER A 76 2.75 -13.04 -9.32
C SER A 76 3.31 -13.21 -7.89
N ASP A 77 2.73 -12.57 -6.88
CA ASP A 77 3.25 -12.56 -5.50
C ASP A 77 2.31 -13.19 -4.45
N THR A 78 1.16 -13.71 -4.87
CA THR A 78 0.17 -14.44 -4.05
C THR A 78 -0.61 -13.61 -3.03
N ASP A 79 -0.54 -12.27 -3.11
CA ASP A 79 -1.46 -11.41 -2.36
C ASP A 79 -2.88 -11.43 -2.99
N ASP A 80 -3.81 -10.61 -2.49
CA ASP A 80 -5.21 -10.63 -2.97
C ASP A 80 -5.43 -9.84 -4.28
N LEU A 81 -4.41 -9.15 -4.81
CA LEU A 81 -4.48 -8.28 -5.97
C LEU A 81 -3.84 -8.91 -7.21
N GLY A 82 -4.38 -8.63 -8.39
CA GLY A 82 -3.76 -9.04 -9.64
C GLY A 82 -2.62 -8.10 -10.07
N ASP A 83 -1.69 -8.62 -10.88
CA ASP A 83 -0.53 -7.88 -11.42
C ASP A 83 -0.93 -6.56 -12.13
N ALA A 84 -2.18 -6.44 -12.60
CA ALA A 84 -2.69 -5.28 -13.31
C ALA A 84 -3.07 -4.10 -12.40
N CYS A 85 -3.41 -4.35 -11.14
CA CYS A 85 -3.83 -3.35 -10.15
C CYS A 85 -2.94 -3.35 -8.89
N ASP A 86 -1.85 -4.09 -8.93
CA ASP A 86 -0.84 -4.16 -7.87
C ASP A 86 0.33 -3.21 -8.18
N ASN A 87 0.63 -2.30 -7.25
CA ASN A 87 1.76 -1.38 -7.33
C ASN A 87 3.10 -2.01 -6.95
N CYS A 88 3.11 -3.27 -6.49
CA CYS A 88 4.27 -4.14 -6.33
C CYS A 88 4.02 -5.60 -6.76
N PRO A 89 3.84 -5.88 -8.06
CA PRO A 89 3.46 -7.21 -8.56
C PRO A 89 4.38 -8.40 -8.24
N GLN A 90 5.47 -8.22 -7.50
CA GLN A 90 6.42 -9.29 -7.17
C GLN A 90 6.64 -9.43 -5.66
N ASP A 91 6.01 -8.58 -4.84
CA ASP A 91 6.29 -8.44 -3.41
C ASP A 91 4.99 -8.19 -2.62
N GLU A 92 4.49 -9.23 -1.93
CA GLU A 92 3.21 -9.20 -1.19
C GLU A 92 2.98 -7.88 -0.42
N ASN A 93 1.97 -7.10 -0.83
CA ASN A 93 1.63 -5.82 -0.21
C ASN A 93 0.11 -5.50 -0.29
N PRO A 94 -0.75 -6.25 0.44
CA PRO A 94 -2.21 -6.10 0.37
C PRO A 94 -2.73 -4.68 0.67
N GLU A 95 -1.97 -3.87 1.42
CA GLU A 95 -2.33 -2.48 1.73
C GLU A 95 -2.05 -1.48 0.61
N GLN A 96 -1.32 -1.88 -0.45
CA GLN A 96 -0.97 -1.03 -1.61
C GLN A 96 -0.43 0.34 -1.21
N ALA A 97 0.35 0.38 -0.12
CA ALA A 97 0.94 1.61 0.36
C ALA A 97 1.89 2.17 -0.71
N ASP A 98 1.66 3.41 -1.13
CA ASP A 98 2.51 4.19 -2.04
C ASP A 98 2.59 5.58 -1.42
N CYS A 99 3.63 5.80 -0.64
CA CYS A 99 3.74 6.97 0.21
C CYS A 99 4.12 8.27 -0.51
N ASP A 100 4.72 8.17 -1.71
CA ASP A 100 5.09 9.31 -2.53
C ASP A 100 4.21 9.48 -3.79
N GLU A 101 3.20 8.62 -3.94
CA GLU A 101 2.18 8.64 -4.97
C GLU A 101 2.78 8.58 -6.39
N ASP A 102 3.89 7.85 -6.55
CA ASP A 102 4.58 7.72 -7.83
C ASP A 102 4.13 6.52 -8.67
N GLY A 103 3.27 5.67 -8.08
CA GLY A 103 2.72 4.45 -8.67
C GLY A 103 3.50 3.19 -8.34
N THR A 104 4.64 3.29 -7.66
CA THR A 104 5.43 2.16 -7.16
C THR A 104 5.15 1.99 -5.67
N GLY A 105 4.72 0.80 -5.24
CA GLY A 105 4.41 0.58 -3.84
C GLY A 105 5.63 0.58 -2.93
N ASP A 106 5.44 0.95 -1.66
CA ASP A 106 6.45 0.99 -0.61
C ASP A 106 7.24 -0.34 -0.46
N ALA A 107 6.62 -1.47 -0.84
CA ALA A 107 7.21 -2.81 -0.74
C ALA A 107 8.33 -3.05 -1.76
N CYS A 108 8.24 -2.45 -2.94
CA CYS A 108 9.13 -2.65 -4.09
C CYS A 108 9.77 -1.35 -4.61
N ASP A 109 9.48 -0.21 -3.98
CA ASP A 109 10.04 1.09 -4.29
C ASP A 109 11.47 1.28 -3.69
N ASP A 110 12.46 1.21 -4.59
CA ASP A 110 13.88 1.34 -4.31
C ASP A 110 14.42 2.79 -4.33
N ASP A 111 13.72 3.75 -4.96
CA ASP A 111 14.19 5.15 -5.13
C ASP A 111 13.38 6.22 -4.39
N ASN A 112 12.26 5.84 -3.79
CA ASN A 112 11.45 6.52 -2.79
C ASN A 112 11.72 8.02 -2.66
N ALA A 113 11.21 8.73 -3.64
CA ALA A 113 11.09 10.16 -3.61
C ALA A 113 9.88 10.55 -2.76
N THR A 114 9.88 10.23 -1.44
CA THR A 114 9.17 10.91 -0.32
C THR A 114 8.18 10.13 0.57
N CYS A 115 8.53 8.93 1.03
CA CYS A 115 8.23 8.46 2.40
C CYS A 115 9.04 9.28 3.42
N GLY A 116 8.83 10.59 3.45
CA GLY A 116 9.43 11.50 4.40
C GLY A 116 8.40 11.99 5.39
N TYR A 117 8.80 12.16 6.65
CA TYR A 117 8.07 13.08 7.51
C TYR A 117 8.24 14.50 6.96
N SER A 118 7.15 15.23 6.77
CA SER A 118 7.17 16.66 6.47
C SER A 118 6.10 17.38 7.30
N ALA A 119 6.49 18.43 8.03
CA ALA A 119 5.53 19.24 8.77
C ALA A 119 6.01 20.67 9.01
N ASP A 120 5.03 21.58 9.14
CA ASP A 120 5.26 22.99 9.44
C ASP A 120 5.43 23.22 10.95
N PHE A 121 6.63 23.57 11.39
CA PHE A 121 6.92 24.00 12.75
C PHE A 121 6.63 25.51 12.85
N THR A 122 5.48 25.89 13.41
CA THR A 122 5.09 27.30 13.54
C THR A 122 5.62 27.91 14.85
N GLN A 123 6.28 29.07 14.75
CA GLN A 123 6.80 29.77 15.92
C GLN A 123 5.69 30.13 16.92
N GLY A 124 5.88 29.74 18.18
CA GLY A 124 4.94 30.02 19.27
C GLY A 124 3.75 29.06 19.38
N VAL A 125 3.63 28.09 18.47
CA VAL A 125 2.59 27.04 18.52
C VAL A 125 3.17 25.77 19.17
N PRO A 126 2.57 25.26 20.26
CA PRO A 126 2.99 23.99 20.87
C PRO A 126 2.62 22.79 20.01
N SER A 127 3.53 21.82 19.91
CA SER A 127 3.27 20.55 19.24
C SER A 127 2.79 19.50 20.26
N THR A 128 1.50 19.53 20.58
CA THR A 128 0.89 18.58 21.53
C THR A 128 0.90 17.15 20.98
N LEU A 129 0.65 16.14 21.83
CA LEU A 129 0.53 14.75 21.40
C LEU A 129 -0.57 14.52 20.35
N GLU A 130 -1.60 15.37 20.36
CA GLU A 130 -2.72 15.35 19.41
C GLU A 130 -2.54 16.34 18.24
N SER A 131 -1.39 17.02 18.16
CA SER A 131 -1.10 17.90 17.03
C SER A 131 -0.91 17.08 15.75
N SER A 132 -1.33 17.62 14.61
CA SER A 132 -1.12 16.99 13.29
C SER A 132 0.35 16.66 13.05
N GLN A 133 1.28 17.51 13.52
CA GLN A 133 2.72 17.27 13.48
C GLN A 133 3.12 15.99 14.22
N CYS A 134 2.61 15.77 15.44
CA CYS A 134 2.94 14.59 16.23
C CYS A 134 2.26 13.32 15.67
N ILE A 135 1.00 13.44 15.22
CA ILE A 135 0.28 12.34 14.57
C ILE A 135 1.03 11.89 13.30
N ALA A 136 1.41 12.82 12.44
CA ALA A 136 2.18 12.55 11.23
C ALA A 136 3.56 11.94 11.56
N TRP A 137 4.21 12.40 12.63
CA TRP A 137 5.48 11.82 13.07
C TRP A 137 5.33 10.37 13.56
N LYS A 138 4.27 10.07 14.31
CA LYS A 138 3.94 8.70 14.74
C LYS A 138 3.65 7.81 13.53
N ALA A 139 2.91 8.31 12.53
CA ALA A 139 2.62 7.60 11.29
C ALA A 139 3.89 7.32 10.47
N TYR A 140 4.70 8.34 10.19
CA TYR A 140 5.99 8.19 9.50
C TYR A 140 6.89 7.14 10.15
N ARG A 141 7.01 7.16 11.48
CA ARG A 141 7.82 6.15 12.18
C ARG A 141 7.26 4.74 12.04
N ALA A 142 5.95 4.59 11.98
CA ALA A 142 5.31 3.29 11.81
C ALA A 142 5.52 2.74 10.39
N SER A 143 5.55 3.61 9.38
CA SER A 143 5.81 3.23 7.97
C SER A 143 7.26 2.84 7.69
N LEU A 144 8.19 3.03 8.63
CA LEU A 144 9.57 2.55 8.48
C LEU A 144 9.64 1.01 8.57
N THR A 145 9.22 0.30 7.53
CA THR A 145 9.13 -1.18 7.43
C THR A 145 10.27 -1.84 6.68
N LYS A 146 11.05 -1.09 5.88
CA LYS A 146 12.16 -1.63 5.08
C LYS A 146 13.14 -2.49 5.89
N PRO A 147 13.67 -3.59 5.32
CA PRO A 147 14.63 -4.47 5.99
C PRO A 147 15.96 -3.77 6.30
N SER A 148 16.32 -2.74 5.53
CA SER A 148 17.47 -1.88 5.77
C SER A 148 17.29 -0.47 5.22
N TYR A 149 17.99 0.49 5.82
CA TYR A 149 18.09 1.88 5.32
C TYR A 149 19.54 2.25 5.02
N SER A 150 19.77 2.77 3.83
CA SER A 150 21.06 3.28 3.35
C SER A 150 21.37 4.71 3.83
N SER A 151 20.35 5.53 4.14
CA SER A 151 20.52 6.92 4.54
C SER A 151 19.39 7.46 5.43
N VAL A 152 19.70 8.52 6.19
CA VAL A 152 18.70 9.37 6.86
C VAL A 152 19.07 10.83 6.71
N THR A 153 18.13 11.65 6.24
CA THR A 153 18.32 13.07 5.98
C THR A 153 17.39 13.92 6.84
N ILE A 154 17.90 15.03 7.39
CA ILE A 154 17.09 16.12 7.97
C ILE A 154 17.33 17.37 7.14
N ARG A 155 16.26 17.95 6.59
CA ARG A 155 16.31 19.20 5.80
C ARG A 155 15.11 20.09 6.14
N GLY A 156 15.06 21.29 5.58
CA GLY A 156 13.92 22.18 5.78
C GLY A 156 13.97 23.42 4.91
N THR A 157 12.99 24.32 5.07
CA THR A 157 12.85 25.50 4.19
C THR A 157 14.04 26.46 4.23
N PHE A 158 14.79 26.50 5.33
CA PHE A 158 16.01 27.31 5.47
C PHE A 158 17.30 26.58 5.04
N ASP A 159 17.23 25.27 4.80
CA ASP A 159 18.33 24.45 4.32
C ASP A 159 17.77 23.21 3.60
N THR A 160 17.52 23.37 2.30
CA THR A 160 16.93 22.33 1.45
C THR A 160 17.92 21.22 1.12
N THR A 161 19.23 21.44 1.31
CA THR A 161 20.23 20.36 1.20
C THR A 161 20.21 19.50 2.45
N GLY A 162 20.15 20.15 3.62
CA GLY A 162 20.08 19.47 4.90
C GLY A 162 21.36 18.74 5.29
N VAL A 163 21.21 17.77 6.18
CA VAL A 163 22.29 16.87 6.63
C VAL A 163 21.87 15.43 6.49
N THR A 164 22.78 14.62 5.96
CA THR A 164 22.53 13.21 5.70
C THR A 164 23.54 12.34 6.46
N CYS A 165 23.03 11.33 7.13
CA CYS A 165 23.78 10.17 7.59
C CYS A 165 23.62 9.03 6.57
N THR A 166 24.68 8.26 6.31
CA THR A 166 24.66 7.15 5.35
C THR A 166 25.25 5.87 5.94
N GLY A 167 24.97 4.73 5.30
CA GLY A 167 25.47 3.41 5.67
C GLY A 167 24.81 2.84 6.93
N SER A 168 25.50 1.93 7.62
CA SER A 168 24.93 1.19 8.77
C SER A 168 24.51 2.07 9.94
N ALA A 169 25.08 3.27 10.07
CA ALA A 169 24.66 4.24 11.06
C ALA A 169 23.26 4.80 10.76
N ALA A 170 22.93 4.98 9.48
CA ALA A 170 21.59 5.40 9.05
C ALA A 170 20.57 4.30 9.30
N ASP A 171 20.89 3.05 8.92
CA ASP A 171 20.08 1.87 9.23
C ASP A 171 19.73 1.78 10.72
N THR A 172 20.74 1.96 11.57
CA THR A 172 20.58 1.96 13.03
C THR A 172 19.63 3.08 13.49
N LEU A 173 19.73 4.28 12.92
CA LEU A 173 18.88 5.42 13.28
C LEU A 173 17.43 5.22 12.86
N CYS A 174 17.18 4.81 11.62
CA CYS A 174 15.82 4.61 11.09
C CYS A 174 15.09 3.47 11.83
N LYS A 175 15.77 2.35 12.09
CA LYS A 175 15.23 1.26 12.91
C LYS A 175 14.97 1.71 14.35
N ALA A 176 15.85 2.54 14.92
CA ALA A 176 15.64 3.08 16.25
C ALA A 176 14.46 4.07 16.31
N LEU A 177 14.25 4.88 15.27
CA LEU A 177 13.05 5.72 15.13
C LEU A 177 11.79 4.85 15.08
N LYS A 178 11.74 3.83 14.23
CA LYS A 178 10.62 2.89 14.16
C LYS A 178 10.28 2.32 15.54
N ASN A 179 11.28 1.73 16.19
CA ASN A 179 11.11 0.99 17.44
C ASN A 179 11.00 1.89 18.69
N GLY A 180 11.11 3.21 18.54
CA GLY A 180 11.12 4.12 19.70
C GLY A 180 12.33 3.90 20.61
N GLN A 181 13.46 3.47 20.05
CA GLN A 181 14.69 3.18 20.78
C GLN A 181 15.61 4.40 20.77
N ALA A 182 16.25 4.69 21.91
CA ALA A 182 17.26 5.74 21.99
C ALA A 182 18.63 5.19 21.58
N VAL A 183 19.22 5.76 20.53
CA VAL A 183 20.57 5.41 20.06
C VAL A 183 21.44 6.67 19.88
N SER A 184 22.75 6.47 19.89
CA SER A 184 23.73 7.52 19.57
C SER A 184 24.78 6.92 18.64
N VAL A 185 24.90 7.48 17.43
CA VAL A 185 25.84 7.01 16.42
C VAL A 185 26.66 8.18 15.88
N ASN A 186 27.94 7.93 15.59
CA ASN A 186 28.72 8.88 14.81
C ASN A 186 28.48 8.60 13.33
N CYS A 187 28.10 9.61 12.56
CA CYS A 187 27.82 9.47 11.15
C CYS A 187 28.18 10.76 10.42
N ASN A 188 28.99 10.65 9.36
CA ASN A 188 29.44 11.77 8.53
C ASN A 188 29.98 12.97 9.35
N GLY A 189 30.74 12.67 10.42
CA GLY A 189 31.35 13.67 11.31
C GLY A 189 30.40 14.29 12.34
N ARG A 190 29.14 13.84 12.41
CA ARG A 190 28.13 14.32 13.36
C ARG A 190 27.76 13.22 14.36
N ASN A 191 27.39 13.63 15.57
CA ASN A 191 26.82 12.71 16.56
C ASN A 191 25.31 12.71 16.43
N TRP A 192 24.76 11.73 15.73
CA TRP A 192 23.33 11.56 15.55
C TRP A 192 22.73 10.83 16.73
N ARG A 193 21.50 11.20 17.09
CA ARG A 193 20.76 10.57 18.18
C ARG A 193 19.29 10.42 17.84
N THR A 194 18.74 9.29 18.25
CA THR A 194 17.31 9.18 18.56
C THR A 194 17.14 9.21 20.07
N GLY A 195 16.05 9.78 20.56
CA GLY A 195 15.81 9.81 22.00
C GLY A 195 14.54 10.53 22.38
N ASN A 196 14.20 10.49 23.66
CA ASN A 196 13.01 11.12 24.19
C ASN A 196 13.39 12.36 25.01
N CYS A 197 12.65 13.46 24.82
CA CYS A 197 12.67 14.61 25.72
C CYS A 197 11.33 14.98 26.35
N ALA A 198 10.25 14.35 25.93
CA ALA A 198 8.94 14.54 26.54
C ALA A 198 8.82 13.75 27.85
N VAL A 199 7.89 14.21 28.68
CA VAL A 199 7.63 13.66 30.02
C VAL A 199 6.84 12.34 29.95
N THR A 200 6.21 12.02 28.81
CA THR A 200 5.20 10.96 28.68
C THR A 200 5.70 9.67 28.01
N GLY A 201 6.98 9.53 27.69
CA GLY A 201 7.56 8.26 27.20
C GLY A 201 7.27 7.90 25.73
N GLU A 202 6.30 8.54 25.07
CA GLU A 202 5.87 8.17 23.70
C GLU A 202 6.64 8.86 22.54
N SER A 203 7.41 9.90 22.82
CA SER A 203 8.10 10.68 21.78
C SER A 203 9.54 10.19 21.58
N ILE A 204 9.84 9.42 20.54
CA ILE A 204 11.21 9.35 20.03
C ILE A 204 11.40 10.49 19.02
N GLU A 205 12.52 11.18 19.11
CA GLU A 205 12.84 12.37 18.34
C GLU A 205 14.21 12.19 17.70
N LEU A 206 14.57 13.03 16.72
CA LEU A 206 15.82 12.91 15.96
C LEU A 206 16.68 14.17 16.10
N SER A 207 17.99 13.99 16.29
CA SER A 207 18.98 15.07 16.34
C SER A 207 20.24 14.68 15.59
N ALA A 208 20.76 15.58 14.75
CA ALA A 208 22.04 15.40 14.08
C ALA A 208 23.23 16.09 14.81
N ALA A 209 23.08 16.52 16.07
CA ALA A 209 24.22 17.01 16.86
C ALA A 209 24.10 16.80 18.38
N GLY A 210 23.98 15.53 18.80
CA GLY A 210 24.47 15.05 20.10
C GLY A 210 23.53 15.20 21.30
N SER A 211 22.52 16.06 21.25
CA SER A 211 21.49 16.12 22.28
C SER A 211 20.10 16.35 21.71
N ILE A 212 19.13 15.61 22.23
CA ILE A 212 17.70 15.71 21.93
C ILE A 212 17.06 16.75 22.86
N CYS A 213 17.54 16.88 24.09
CA CYS A 213 16.93 17.73 25.13
C CYS A 213 17.55 19.11 25.29
N GLN A 214 18.40 19.52 24.35
CA GLN A 214 19.00 20.85 24.37
C GLN A 214 18.53 21.66 23.18
N CYS A 215 18.81 22.96 23.23
CA CYS A 215 18.43 23.93 22.22
C CYS A 215 19.66 24.50 21.50
N PRO A 216 20.52 23.68 20.86
CA PRO A 216 21.65 24.20 20.08
C PRO A 216 21.15 25.08 18.92
N SER A 217 21.98 26.06 18.53
CA SER A 217 21.67 27.02 17.48
C SER A 217 22.95 27.41 16.72
N PRO A 218 23.01 27.21 15.39
CA PRO A 218 22.08 26.43 14.58
C PRO A 218 22.23 24.93 14.83
N ASN A 219 21.18 24.15 14.56
CA ASN A 219 21.29 22.68 14.52
C ASN A 219 20.13 22.04 13.73
N TYR A 220 20.16 20.71 13.60
CA TYR A 220 19.12 19.87 13.01
C TYR A 220 18.52 19.00 14.10
N ILE A 221 17.33 19.37 14.56
CA ILE A 221 16.57 18.64 15.57
C ILE A 221 15.09 18.65 15.17
N VAL A 222 14.45 17.48 15.26
CA VAL A 222 13.03 17.29 14.94
C VAL A 222 12.35 16.73 16.19
N ARG A 223 11.47 17.52 16.82
CA ARG A 223 10.77 17.17 18.08
C ARG A 223 9.25 17.45 18.04
N PRO A 224 8.51 16.83 17.11
CA PRO A 224 7.09 17.12 16.92
C PRO A 224 6.17 16.68 18.07
N CYS A 225 6.60 15.80 18.98
CA CYS A 225 5.70 15.25 20.00
C CYS A 225 5.97 15.77 21.43
N ILE A 226 6.81 16.79 21.61
CA ILE A 226 7.27 17.19 22.94
C ILE A 226 6.26 18.00 23.77
N GLY A 227 5.19 18.54 23.16
CA GLY A 227 4.16 19.30 23.87
C GLY A 227 4.54 20.74 24.23
N ASN A 228 5.68 21.24 23.75
CA ASN A 228 6.17 22.60 24.02
C ASN A 228 6.22 23.46 22.77
N ALA A 229 6.21 24.79 22.96
CA ALA A 229 6.31 25.74 21.86
C ALA A 229 7.69 25.66 21.18
N ASN A 230 7.68 25.11 19.97
CA ASN A 230 8.69 25.29 18.93
C ASN A 230 10.09 24.73 19.25
N TRP A 231 10.18 23.40 19.26
CA TRP A 231 11.39 22.63 19.55
C TRP A 231 11.97 21.93 18.30
N GLY A 232 11.79 22.47 17.10
CA GLY A 232 12.40 21.96 15.87
C GLY A 232 13.31 22.98 15.20
N GLY A 233 14.26 22.54 14.39
CA GLY A 233 15.00 23.42 13.49
C GLY A 233 15.86 22.63 12.51
N ALA A 234 15.92 23.07 11.26
CA ALA A 234 16.82 22.55 10.23
C ALA A 234 17.80 23.66 9.85
N ASN A 235 19.03 23.60 10.39
CA ASN A 235 20.04 24.66 10.29
C ASN A 235 19.61 26.03 10.84
N THR A 236 18.70 26.02 11.82
CA THR A 236 18.24 27.21 12.54
C THR A 236 18.40 27.02 14.04
N ALA A 237 18.04 28.03 14.83
CA ALA A 237 17.76 27.80 16.24
C ALA A 237 16.76 26.64 16.38
N THR A 238 16.99 25.75 17.35
CA THR A 238 16.11 24.59 17.59
C THR A 238 15.09 24.82 18.69
N CYS A 239 15.14 25.99 19.35
CA CYS A 239 14.13 26.48 20.28
C CYS A 239 13.83 27.94 19.95
N GLY A 240 12.55 28.29 19.87
CA GLY A 240 12.15 29.61 19.37
C GLY A 240 12.51 29.85 17.90
N ALA A 241 12.66 28.77 17.13
CA ALA A 241 12.99 28.78 15.71
C ALA A 241 12.04 29.68 14.89
N PRO A 242 12.46 30.22 13.74
CA PRO A 242 11.52 30.77 12.77
C PRO A 242 10.55 29.66 12.29
N SER A 243 9.34 30.05 11.90
CA SER A 243 8.39 29.12 11.29
C SER A 243 9.01 28.49 10.05
N GLN A 244 9.00 27.16 9.95
CA GLN A 244 9.65 26.42 8.87
C GLN A 244 9.02 25.05 8.67
N THR A 245 9.06 24.55 7.45
CA THR A 245 8.80 23.13 7.18
C THR A 245 10.09 22.36 7.41
N ILE A 246 10.01 21.27 8.16
CA ILE A 246 11.14 20.37 8.41
C ILE A 246 10.77 19.01 7.84
N GLU A 247 11.73 18.40 7.16
CA GLU A 247 11.59 17.09 6.54
C GLU A 247 12.59 16.10 7.13
N VAL A 248 12.16 14.85 7.33
CA VAL A 248 13.02 13.72 7.70
C VAL A 248 12.74 12.57 6.75
N ILE A 249 13.79 12.05 6.13
CA ILE A 249 13.67 10.99 5.11
C ILE A 249 14.63 9.87 5.46
N CYS A 250 14.12 8.65 5.57
CA CYS A 250 14.89 7.41 5.69
C CYS A 250 14.78 6.65 4.37
N GLN A 251 15.92 6.34 3.74
CA GLN A 251 16.00 5.61 2.47
C GLN A 251 16.85 4.37 2.63
#